data_AF-A0A929IE99-F1
#
_entry.id   AF-A0A929IE99-F1
#
_cell.length_a   1.000
_cell.length_b   1.000
_cell.length_c   1.000
_cell.angle_alpha   90.00
_cell.angle_beta   90.00
_cell.angle_gamma   90.00
#
_symmetry.space_group_name_H-M   'P 1'
#
loop_
_entity.id
_entity.type
_entity.pdbx_description
1 polymer ?
#
loop_
_entity_poly.entity_id
_entity_poly.type
_entity_poly.pdbx_seq_one_letter_code
_entity_poly.pdbx_strand_id
1 'polypeptide(L)'
;MASSKRPFVVLNLIGLIVMPLVVMPLAGFEITYRPFVEINKGDDIYIVSPYAEVQGDISRAFAYVSLCEIEMHSGHLSSLPPQAILHKVADWTALLVDISSPEWEDVIEKEVEFLRSKGFENVFVDTADDVEVLGNLLPEKRELIHGKGAGLIRMIKKAIPGRLIMNRGFGIYDDVRNDICGVMIESLFYQKENSGWVERTDPGMEWLLDKVEMLRRDKKMILAVDYAPMSEEKKLELRKKAKRIGVSWKWAREDLQ
;
A
#
# COMPACT_ATOMS: atom_id res chain seq x y z
N MET A 1 7.35 -60.81 37.67
CA MET A 1 8.26 -59.76 37.15
C MET A 1 7.90 -59.49 35.71
N ALA A 2 7.33 -58.31 35.45
CA ALA A 2 6.89 -57.87 34.14
C ALA A 2 8.07 -57.35 33.30
N SER A 3 8.07 -57.65 32.01
CA SER A 3 8.79 -56.86 31.00
C SER A 3 8.08 -56.99 29.67
N SER A 4 7.22 -55.99 29.40
CA SER A 4 6.57 -55.79 28.11
C SER A 4 7.56 -55.17 27.12
N LYS A 5 7.90 -55.87 26.03
CA LYS A 5 8.53 -55.26 24.86
C LYS A 5 7.43 -54.91 23.85
N ARG A 6 7.19 -53.61 23.66
CA ARG A 6 6.32 -53.06 22.61
C ARG A 6 6.98 -53.24 21.23
N PRO A 7 6.21 -53.46 20.15
CA PRO A 7 6.76 -53.57 18.80
C PRO A 7 7.10 -52.19 18.22
N PHE A 8 8.16 -52.16 17.41
CA PHE A 8 8.60 -51.05 16.57
C PHE A 8 7.50 -50.66 15.58
N VAL A 9 7.06 -49.41 15.61
CA VAL A 9 6.24 -48.80 14.53
C VAL A 9 7.21 -48.08 13.60
N VAL A 10 7.33 -48.57 12.37
CA VAL A 10 8.03 -47.88 11.27
C VAL A 10 7.12 -46.75 10.81
N LEU A 11 7.48 -45.50 11.12
CA LEU A 11 6.80 -44.32 10.63
C LEU A 11 7.24 -44.08 9.17
N ASN A 12 6.32 -44.27 8.22
CA ASN A 12 6.52 -43.92 6.82
C ASN A 12 6.77 -42.41 6.69
N LEU A 13 7.98 -42.05 6.23
CA LEU A 13 8.34 -40.69 5.87
C LEU A 13 7.72 -40.38 4.50
N ILE A 14 6.54 -39.77 4.48
CA ILE A 14 5.99 -39.19 3.25
C ILE A 14 6.87 -37.99 2.90
N GLY A 15 7.64 -38.12 1.82
CA GLY A 15 8.41 -37.03 1.24
C GLY A 15 7.47 -35.90 0.82
N LEU A 16 7.55 -34.77 1.52
CA LEU A 16 6.93 -33.53 1.08
C LEU A 16 7.65 -33.08 -0.19
N ILE A 17 7.02 -33.27 -1.34
CA ILE A 17 7.47 -32.64 -2.58
C ILE A 17 7.22 -31.14 -2.41
N VAL A 18 8.27 -30.39 -2.07
CA VAL A 18 8.25 -28.93 -2.14
C VAL A 18 8.16 -28.59 -3.63
N MET A 19 6.95 -28.30 -4.12
CA MET A 19 6.79 -27.76 -5.47
C MET A 19 7.59 -26.45 -5.53
N PRO A 20 8.41 -26.24 -6.58
CA PRO A 20 9.11 -24.98 -6.75
C PRO A 20 8.05 -23.89 -6.89
N LEU A 21 8.03 -22.97 -5.93
CA LEU A 21 7.18 -21.79 -5.97
C LEU A 21 7.55 -21.03 -7.25
N VAL A 22 6.62 -20.97 -8.21
CA VAL A 22 6.81 -20.17 -9.43
C VAL A 22 6.97 -18.72 -8.98
N VAL A 23 8.20 -18.23 -9.00
CA VAL A 23 8.52 -16.84 -8.67
C VAL A 23 8.11 -16.02 -9.88
N MET A 24 6.97 -15.34 -9.80
CA MET A 24 6.61 -14.33 -10.80
C MET A 24 7.74 -13.29 -10.88
N PRO A 25 8.13 -12.84 -12.08
CA PRO A 25 9.11 -11.77 -12.21
C PRO A 25 8.60 -10.54 -11.46
N LEU A 26 9.47 -9.96 -10.63
CA LEU A 26 9.16 -8.75 -9.88
C LEU A 26 9.02 -7.57 -10.84
N ALA A 27 7.93 -6.82 -10.70
CA ALA A 27 7.69 -5.61 -11.48
C ALA A 27 8.70 -4.52 -11.12
N GLY A 28 9.27 -3.86 -12.14
CA GLY A 28 9.98 -2.59 -11.95
C GLY A 28 8.97 -1.49 -11.63
N PHE A 29 9.30 -0.57 -10.71
CA PHE A 29 8.43 0.56 -10.41
C PHE A 29 9.19 1.84 -10.05
N GLU A 30 8.51 2.95 -10.26
CA GLU A 30 8.90 4.30 -9.87
C GLU A 30 7.76 4.96 -9.07
N ILE A 31 8.11 5.79 -8.10
CA ILE A 31 7.17 6.67 -7.39
C ILE A 31 7.75 8.08 -7.38
N THR A 32 6.99 9.03 -7.92
CA THR A 32 7.43 10.43 -8.00
C THR A 32 6.24 11.37 -8.12
N TYR A 33 6.29 12.50 -7.41
CA TYR A 33 5.27 13.54 -7.46
C TYR A 33 5.74 14.78 -8.20
N ARG A 34 6.67 14.60 -9.15
CA ARG A 34 7.06 15.66 -10.09
C ARG A 34 5.89 16.05 -10.98
N PRO A 35 5.78 17.34 -11.36
CA PRO A 35 4.71 17.82 -12.23
C PRO A 35 4.80 17.28 -13.66
N PHE A 36 5.99 16.87 -14.11
CA PHE A 36 6.21 16.27 -15.42
C PHE A 36 6.91 14.92 -15.25
N VAL A 37 6.35 13.87 -15.83
CA VAL A 37 6.85 12.50 -15.72
C VAL A 37 6.96 11.88 -17.11
N GLU A 38 8.19 11.54 -17.52
CA GLU A 38 8.44 10.75 -18.72
C GLU A 38 8.52 9.27 -18.33
N ILE A 39 7.61 8.47 -18.91
CA ILE A 39 7.60 7.01 -18.72
C ILE A 39 8.69 6.41 -19.60
N ASN A 40 9.79 6.03 -18.95
CA ASN A 40 10.96 5.45 -19.59
C ASN A 40 10.77 3.94 -19.86
N LYS A 41 11.55 3.42 -20.82
CA LYS A 41 11.64 1.97 -21.03
C LYS A 41 12.36 1.32 -19.84
N GLY A 42 11.64 0.55 -19.02
CA GLY A 42 12.26 -0.31 -18.00
C GLY A 42 11.38 -0.62 -16.79
N ASP A 43 10.54 0.34 -16.37
CA ASP A 43 9.59 0.13 -15.28
C ASP A 43 8.18 -0.17 -15.82
N ASP A 44 7.47 -1.02 -15.08
CA ASP A 44 6.13 -1.48 -15.43
C ASP A 44 5.04 -0.63 -14.75
N ILE A 45 5.42 0.12 -13.72
CA ILE A 45 4.53 0.87 -12.81
C ILE A 45 5.17 2.22 -12.49
N TYR A 46 4.44 3.31 -12.76
CA TYR A 46 4.80 4.67 -12.33
C TYR A 46 3.68 5.20 -11.43
N ILE A 47 3.94 5.31 -10.13
CA ILE A 47 3.03 5.98 -9.19
C ILE A 47 3.31 7.49 -9.27
N VAL A 48 2.29 8.26 -9.63
CA VAL A 48 2.42 9.68 -9.96
C VAL A 48 1.40 10.55 -9.24
N SER A 49 1.74 11.83 -9.07
CA SER A 49 0.81 12.85 -8.59
C SER A 49 -0.45 12.89 -9.47
N PRO A 50 -1.65 13.16 -8.90
CA PRO A 50 -2.89 13.30 -9.68
C PRO A 50 -2.82 14.41 -10.73
N TYR A 51 -1.90 15.38 -10.55
CA TYR A 51 -1.73 16.53 -11.42
C TYR A 51 -0.58 16.40 -12.41
N ALA A 52 0.16 15.28 -12.40
CA ALA A 52 1.32 15.10 -13.25
C ALA A 52 0.93 15.10 -14.75
N GLU A 53 1.70 15.82 -15.56
CA GLU A 53 1.72 15.68 -17.01
C GLU A 53 2.60 14.48 -17.36
N VAL A 54 1.96 13.41 -17.83
CA VAL A 54 2.63 12.14 -18.16
C VAL A 54 2.89 12.09 -19.66
N GLN A 55 4.16 11.91 -20.04
CA GLN A 55 4.57 11.64 -21.42
C GLN A 55 4.96 10.17 -21.58
N GLY A 56 4.45 9.53 -22.64
CA GLY A 56 4.75 8.13 -22.97
C GLY A 56 3.54 7.21 -22.76
N ASP A 57 3.81 5.99 -22.30
CA ASP A 57 2.79 4.94 -22.14
C ASP A 57 1.99 5.12 -20.83
N ILE A 58 0.96 5.96 -20.86
CA ILE A 58 0.12 6.30 -19.71
C ILE A 58 -0.55 5.08 -19.05
N SER A 59 -0.69 3.95 -19.75
CA SER A 59 -1.26 2.72 -19.18
C SER A 59 -0.35 2.10 -18.09
N ARG A 60 0.87 2.61 -17.91
CA ARG A 60 1.78 2.26 -16.80
C ARG A 60 1.70 3.21 -15.63
N ALA A 61 1.02 4.36 -15.79
CA ALA A 61 0.84 5.33 -14.73
C ALA A 61 -0.29 4.90 -13.80
N PHE A 62 -0.06 5.07 -12.51
CA PHE A 62 -1.00 4.90 -11.41
C PHE A 62 -1.15 6.26 -10.75
N ALA A 63 -2.30 6.89 -10.95
CA ALA A 63 -2.57 8.19 -10.34
C ALA A 63 -2.88 8.03 -8.85
N TYR A 64 -2.27 8.86 -8.03
CA TYR A 64 -2.49 8.91 -6.60
C TYR A 64 -3.90 9.41 -6.24
N VAL A 65 -4.52 8.75 -5.26
CA VAL A 65 -5.74 9.18 -4.55
C VAL A 65 -5.52 8.90 -3.06
N SER A 66 -5.83 9.85 -2.19
CA SER A 66 -5.79 9.64 -0.73
C SER A 66 -7.14 9.15 -0.24
N LEU A 67 -7.20 8.02 0.49
CA LEU A 67 -8.46 7.44 0.96
C LEU A 67 -9.06 8.16 2.18
N CYS A 68 -8.22 8.65 3.08
CA CYS A 68 -8.62 9.11 4.41
C CYS A 68 -8.13 10.53 4.76
N GLU A 69 -7.28 11.12 3.92
CA GLU A 69 -6.70 12.43 4.18
C GLU A 69 -6.96 13.41 3.03
N ILE A 70 -7.06 14.69 3.36
CA ILE A 70 -7.17 15.78 2.38
C ILE A 70 -6.02 16.78 2.56
N GLU A 71 -5.43 17.24 1.45
CA GLU A 71 -4.44 18.31 1.50
C GLU A 71 -5.05 19.64 1.98
N MET A 72 -4.30 20.39 2.79
CA MET A 72 -4.73 21.69 3.33
C MET A 72 -5.04 22.74 2.27
N HIS A 73 -4.48 22.58 1.07
CA HIS A 73 -4.68 23.48 -0.08
C HIS A 73 -5.63 22.90 -1.13
N SER A 74 -6.26 21.74 -0.86
CA SER A 74 -7.23 21.16 -1.77
C SER A 74 -8.42 22.09 -1.96
N GLY A 75 -8.84 22.28 -3.21
CA GLY A 75 -10.07 23.01 -3.54
C GLY A 75 -11.34 22.33 -3.01
N HIS A 76 -11.25 21.06 -2.62
CA HIS A 76 -12.36 20.30 -2.03
C HIS A 76 -12.47 20.47 -0.52
N LEU A 77 -11.49 21.08 0.14
CA LEU A 77 -11.50 21.23 1.60
C LEU A 77 -12.71 22.04 2.08
N SER A 78 -13.12 23.07 1.34
CA SER A 78 -14.29 23.89 1.67
C SER A 78 -15.64 23.20 1.46
N SER A 79 -15.68 22.06 0.76
CA SER A 79 -16.92 21.26 0.63
C SER A 79 -17.15 20.31 1.81
N LEU A 80 -16.15 20.12 2.67
CA LEU A 80 -16.28 19.29 3.86
C LEU A 80 -16.86 20.11 5.02
N PRO A 81 -17.79 19.53 5.79
CA PRO A 81 -18.28 20.20 6.97
C PRO A 81 -17.19 20.20 8.05
N PRO A 82 -17.08 21.25 8.90
CA PRO A 82 -15.98 21.37 9.86
C PRO A 82 -15.83 20.16 10.80
N GLN A 83 -16.92 19.49 11.17
CA GLN A 83 -16.90 18.30 12.03
C GLN A 83 -16.32 17.04 11.36
N ALA A 84 -16.21 17.01 10.04
CA ALA A 84 -15.56 15.91 9.32
C ALA A 84 -14.03 16.06 9.31
N ILE A 85 -13.50 17.25 9.62
CA ILE A 85 -12.06 17.52 9.65
C ILE A 85 -11.56 17.25 11.08
N LEU A 86 -10.71 16.25 11.25
CA LEU A 86 -10.31 15.77 12.58
C LEU A 86 -9.04 16.46 13.10
N HIS A 87 -7.89 16.11 12.54
CA HIS A 87 -6.61 16.67 12.97
C HIS A 87 -5.59 16.71 11.83
N LYS A 88 -4.55 17.53 12.02
CA LYS A 88 -3.40 17.58 11.12
C LYS A 88 -2.58 16.32 11.28
N VAL A 89 -2.24 15.69 10.16
CA VAL A 89 -1.31 14.56 10.12
C VAL A 89 0.10 15.10 10.30
N ALA A 90 0.84 14.53 11.25
CA ALA A 90 2.21 14.96 11.55
C ALA A 90 3.09 14.80 10.29
N ASP A 91 4.06 15.70 10.11
CA ASP A 91 4.99 15.74 8.98
C ASP A 91 4.42 16.04 7.57
N TRP A 92 3.10 16.04 7.39
CA TRP A 92 2.43 16.35 6.11
C TRP A 92 1.55 17.61 6.17
N THR A 93 1.32 18.23 5.01
CA THR A 93 0.34 19.32 4.83
C THR A 93 -1.06 18.76 4.54
N ALA A 94 -1.48 17.77 5.31
CA ALA A 94 -2.74 17.05 5.16
C ALA A 94 -3.54 17.03 6.47
N LEU A 95 -4.83 16.81 6.33
CA LEU A 95 -5.82 16.71 7.41
C LEU A 95 -6.50 15.34 7.31
N LEU A 96 -6.58 14.64 8.44
CA LEU A 96 -7.35 13.41 8.54
C LEU A 96 -8.85 13.73 8.52
N VAL A 97 -9.61 12.99 7.72
CA VAL A 97 -11.05 13.19 7.52
C VAL A 97 -11.87 12.02 8.06
N ASP A 98 -12.96 12.31 8.77
CA ASP A 98 -13.97 11.29 9.12
C ASP A 98 -14.66 10.79 7.84
N ILE A 99 -14.17 9.67 7.31
CA ILE A 99 -14.68 9.05 6.08
C ILE A 99 -16.11 8.49 6.21
N SER A 100 -16.71 8.54 7.40
CA SER A 100 -18.14 8.26 7.57
C SER A 100 -19.04 9.41 7.12
N SER A 101 -18.48 10.62 6.91
CA SER A 101 -19.20 11.76 6.35
C SER A 101 -19.60 11.49 4.90
N PRO A 102 -20.87 11.68 4.51
CA PRO A 102 -21.28 11.50 3.10
C PRO A 102 -20.56 12.45 2.15
N GLU A 103 -20.21 13.67 2.59
CA GLU A 103 -19.47 14.65 1.79
C GLU A 103 -18.06 14.18 1.42
N TRP A 104 -17.46 13.25 2.18
CA TRP A 104 -16.17 12.66 1.83
C TRP A 104 -16.28 11.77 0.58
N GLU A 105 -17.38 11.03 0.46
CA GLU A 105 -17.66 10.20 -0.70
C GLU A 105 -17.77 11.06 -1.97
N ASP A 106 -18.44 12.22 -1.90
CA ASP A 106 -18.53 13.19 -2.99
C ASP A 106 -17.17 13.79 -3.38
N VAL A 107 -16.25 13.95 -2.43
CA VAL A 107 -14.88 14.43 -2.70
C VAL A 107 -14.10 13.36 -3.47
N ILE A 108 -14.11 12.11 -3.00
CA ILE A 108 -13.44 11.00 -3.69
C ILE A 108 -14.01 10.77 -5.09
N GLU A 109 -15.34 10.88 -5.27
CA GLU A 109 -15.96 10.77 -6.60
C GLU A 109 -15.41 11.84 -7.57
N LYS A 110 -15.34 13.11 -7.14
CA LYS A 110 -14.79 14.20 -7.95
C LYS A 110 -13.31 14.02 -8.27
N GLU A 111 -12.51 13.55 -7.31
CA GLU A 111 -11.09 13.28 -7.54
C GLU A 111 -10.91 12.18 -8.59
N VAL A 112 -11.67 11.09 -8.48
CA VAL A 112 -11.57 9.98 -9.44
C VAL A 112 -12.10 10.38 -10.82
N GLU A 113 -13.18 11.17 -10.91
CA GLU A 113 -13.65 11.76 -12.17
C GLU A 113 -12.58 12.64 -12.82
N PHE A 114 -11.90 13.47 -12.03
CA PHE A 114 -10.79 14.29 -12.51
C PHE A 114 -9.67 13.41 -13.09
N LEU A 115 -9.25 12.35 -12.39
CA LEU A 115 -8.23 11.42 -12.88
C LEU A 115 -8.62 10.75 -14.19
N ARG A 116 -9.88 10.32 -14.33
CA ARG A 116 -10.40 9.76 -15.57
C ARG A 116 -10.36 10.79 -16.71
N SER A 117 -10.71 12.04 -16.42
CA SER A 117 -10.65 13.13 -17.41
C SER A 117 -9.23 13.40 -17.91
N LYS A 118 -8.21 13.09 -17.10
CA LYS A 118 -6.79 13.13 -17.45
C LYS A 118 -6.29 11.91 -18.23
N GLY A 119 -7.13 10.89 -18.41
CA GLY A 119 -6.79 9.67 -19.15
C GLY A 119 -6.11 8.58 -18.31
N PHE A 120 -6.11 8.68 -16.98
CA PHE A 120 -5.57 7.63 -16.13
C PHE A 120 -6.48 6.39 -16.14
N GLU A 121 -5.87 5.22 -16.33
CA GLU A 121 -6.54 3.92 -16.34
C GLU A 121 -6.24 3.08 -15.09
N ASN A 122 -5.22 3.48 -14.31
CA ASN A 122 -4.84 2.81 -13.07
C ASN A 122 -4.74 3.82 -11.93
N VAL A 123 -4.90 3.33 -10.71
CA VAL A 123 -4.96 4.16 -9.50
C VAL A 123 -4.12 3.56 -8.37
N PHE A 124 -3.39 4.43 -7.69
CA PHE A 124 -2.69 4.16 -6.45
C PHE A 124 -3.49 4.81 -5.32
N VAL A 125 -4.02 4.01 -4.40
CA VAL A 125 -4.78 4.51 -3.25
C VAL A 125 -3.86 4.56 -2.04
N ASP A 126 -3.58 5.75 -1.55
CA ASP A 126 -2.81 5.99 -0.34
C ASP A 126 -3.72 6.16 0.89
N THR A 127 -3.11 6.29 2.08
CA THR A 127 -3.76 6.56 3.38
C THR A 127 -4.80 5.51 3.79
N ALA A 128 -4.77 4.32 3.19
CA ALA A 128 -5.72 3.25 3.50
C ALA A 128 -5.51 2.64 4.89
N ASP A 129 -4.29 2.73 5.46
CA ASP A 129 -4.03 2.34 6.86
C ASP A 129 -4.73 3.28 7.86
N ASP A 130 -5.05 4.51 7.47
CA ASP A 130 -5.72 5.47 8.36
C ASP A 130 -7.18 5.11 8.62
N VAL A 131 -7.74 4.12 7.92
CA VAL A 131 -9.02 3.51 8.31
C VAL A 131 -8.94 2.94 9.74
N GLU A 132 -7.84 2.31 10.11
CA GLU A 132 -7.63 1.82 11.49
C GLU A 132 -7.40 2.99 12.46
N VAL A 133 -6.67 4.02 12.03
CA VAL A 133 -6.45 5.23 12.82
C VAL A 133 -7.80 5.87 13.15
N LEU A 134 -8.64 6.10 12.14
CA LEU A 134 -10.01 6.60 12.28
C LEU A 134 -10.86 5.71 13.18
N GLY A 135 -10.79 4.38 13.02
CA GLY A 135 -11.50 3.43 13.87
C GLY A 135 -11.08 3.49 15.34
N ASN A 136 -9.83 3.85 15.63
CA ASN A 136 -9.34 4.08 16.99
C ASN A 136 -9.71 5.47 17.53
N LEU A 137 -9.75 6.50 16.68
CA LEU A 137 -10.16 7.85 17.06
C LEU A 137 -11.67 7.96 17.31
N LEU A 138 -12.48 7.20 16.56
CA LEU A 138 -13.94 7.19 16.62
C LEU A 138 -14.44 5.76 16.88
N PRO A 139 -14.19 5.18 18.07
CA PRO A 139 -14.50 3.77 18.35
C PRO A 139 -15.98 3.41 18.14
N GLU A 140 -16.89 4.34 18.40
CA GLU A 140 -18.33 4.17 18.21
C GLU A 140 -18.74 4.06 16.73
N LYS A 141 -17.88 4.53 15.81
CA LYS A 141 -18.07 4.45 14.36
C LYS A 141 -17.15 3.43 13.69
N ARG A 142 -16.33 2.68 14.42
CA ARG A 142 -15.27 1.83 13.85
C ARG A 142 -15.76 0.93 12.72
N GLU A 143 -16.84 0.19 12.94
CA GLU A 143 -17.36 -0.75 11.92
C GLU A 143 -17.90 -0.01 10.68
N LEU A 144 -18.54 1.14 10.90
CA LEU A 144 -18.99 2.02 9.81
C LEU A 144 -17.79 2.56 9.00
N ILE A 145 -16.73 2.99 9.68
CA ILE A 145 -15.50 3.51 9.06
C ILE A 145 -14.81 2.43 8.22
N HIS A 146 -14.66 1.21 8.74
CA HIS A 146 -14.11 0.10 7.96
C HIS A 146 -14.96 -0.22 6.72
N GLY A 147 -16.29 -0.31 6.91
CA GLY A 147 -17.22 -0.52 5.81
C GLY A 147 -17.16 0.60 4.75
N LYS A 148 -17.01 1.85 5.19
CA LYS A 148 -16.85 3.02 4.32
C LYS A 148 -15.51 2.99 3.58
N GLY A 149 -14.40 2.70 4.25
CA GLY A 149 -13.09 2.54 3.61
C GLY A 149 -13.12 1.48 2.50
N ALA A 150 -13.66 0.30 2.78
CA ALA A 150 -13.83 -0.74 1.77
C ALA A 150 -14.81 -0.33 0.65
N GLY A 151 -15.87 0.40 0.98
CA GLY A 151 -16.82 0.96 0.01
C GLY A 151 -16.17 1.96 -0.96
N LEU A 152 -15.34 2.86 -0.44
CA LEU A 152 -14.60 3.84 -1.23
C LEU A 152 -13.60 3.16 -2.18
N ILE A 153 -12.87 2.13 -1.72
CA ILE A 153 -11.99 1.34 -2.62
C ILE A 153 -12.77 0.75 -3.79
N ARG A 154 -13.95 0.17 -3.54
CA ARG A 154 -14.82 -0.40 -4.60
C ARG A 154 -15.37 0.68 -5.52
N MET A 155 -15.70 1.86 -5.00
CA MET A 155 -16.12 3.01 -5.80
C MET A 155 -14.99 3.44 -6.74
N ILE A 156 -13.78 3.66 -6.21
CA ILE A 156 -12.59 4.03 -6.98
C ILE A 156 -12.34 3.00 -8.07
N LYS A 157 -12.36 1.70 -7.72
CA LYS A 157 -12.18 0.58 -8.66
C LYS A 157 -13.24 0.54 -9.75
N LYS A 158 -14.50 0.85 -9.43
CA LYS A 158 -15.59 0.90 -10.42
C LYS A 158 -15.42 2.04 -11.41
N ALA A 159 -14.97 3.20 -10.94
CA ALA A 159 -14.78 4.38 -11.76
C ALA A 159 -13.50 4.29 -12.61
N ILE A 160 -12.41 3.69 -12.08
CA ILE A 160 -11.16 3.39 -12.80
C ILE A 160 -10.95 1.86 -12.85
N PRO A 161 -11.47 1.15 -13.88
CA PRO A 161 -11.51 -0.31 -13.90
C PRO A 161 -10.17 -1.01 -14.11
N GLY A 162 -9.11 -0.29 -14.47
CA GLY A 162 -7.78 -0.87 -14.64
C GLY A 162 -7.14 -1.26 -13.31
N ARG A 163 -5.82 -1.17 -13.19
CA ARG A 163 -5.11 -1.72 -12.02
C ARG A 163 -5.26 -0.80 -10.81
N LEU A 164 -5.49 -1.39 -9.64
CA LEU A 164 -5.51 -0.68 -8.36
C LEU A 164 -4.40 -1.24 -7.47
N ILE A 165 -3.54 -0.35 -6.97
CA ILE A 165 -2.55 -0.67 -5.92
C ILE A 165 -2.94 0.13 -4.69
N MET A 166 -2.96 -0.52 -3.52
CA MET A 166 -3.27 0.12 -2.26
C MET A 166 -2.00 0.27 -1.42
N ASN A 167 -1.75 1.43 -0.83
CA ASN A 167 -0.70 1.59 0.15
C ASN A 167 -1.16 1.02 1.48
N ARG A 168 -0.55 -0.10 1.87
CA ARG A 168 -0.89 -0.87 3.06
C ARG A 168 -2.40 -1.19 3.12
N GLY A 169 -3.14 -0.65 4.08
CA GLY A 169 -4.59 -0.85 4.25
C GLY A 169 -4.95 -2.23 4.78
N PHE A 170 -4.09 -2.85 5.59
CA PHE A 170 -4.26 -4.25 5.98
C PHE A 170 -5.52 -4.51 6.82
N GLY A 171 -6.06 -3.48 7.49
CA GLY A 171 -7.29 -3.56 8.28
C GLY A 171 -8.58 -3.77 7.46
N ILE A 172 -8.56 -3.37 6.18
CA ILE A 172 -9.67 -3.57 5.23
C ILE A 172 -9.32 -4.53 4.08
N TYR A 173 -8.12 -5.13 4.11
CA TYR A 173 -7.61 -5.93 3.00
C TYR A 173 -8.54 -7.09 2.64
N ASP A 174 -9.06 -7.82 3.63
CA ASP A 174 -9.95 -8.96 3.36
C ASP A 174 -11.22 -8.56 2.60
N ASP A 175 -11.73 -7.36 2.84
CA ASP A 175 -12.93 -6.85 2.17
C ASP A 175 -12.67 -6.40 0.72
N VAL A 176 -11.44 -5.97 0.42
CA VAL A 176 -11.09 -5.33 -0.88
C VAL A 176 -10.08 -6.13 -1.70
N ARG A 177 -9.62 -7.29 -1.21
CA ARG A 177 -8.56 -8.07 -1.88
C ARG A 177 -8.88 -8.42 -3.32
N ASN A 178 -10.16 -8.54 -3.72
CA ASN A 178 -10.53 -8.85 -5.10
C ASN A 178 -10.53 -7.61 -6.02
N ASP A 179 -10.55 -6.41 -5.45
CA ASP A 179 -10.58 -5.13 -6.17
C ASP A 179 -9.17 -4.63 -6.50
N ILE A 180 -8.16 -5.11 -5.76
CA ILE A 180 -6.76 -4.66 -5.87
C ILE A 180 -5.87 -5.71 -6.53
N CYS A 181 -4.86 -5.24 -7.28
CA CYS A 181 -3.86 -6.10 -7.92
C CYS A 181 -2.53 -6.15 -7.14
N GLY A 182 -2.31 -5.22 -6.21
CA GLY A 182 -1.09 -5.15 -5.42
C GLY A 182 -1.20 -4.26 -4.20
N VAL A 183 -0.19 -4.36 -3.35
CA VAL A 183 -0.02 -3.53 -2.16
C VAL A 183 1.37 -2.91 -2.15
N MET A 184 1.45 -1.64 -1.79
CA MET A 184 2.68 -0.94 -1.43
C MET A 184 2.88 -1.00 0.08
N ILE A 185 4.13 -1.17 0.51
CA ILE A 185 4.54 -1.16 1.93
C ILE A 185 5.51 0.00 2.14
N GLU A 186 5.00 1.08 2.73
CA GLU A 186 5.79 2.27 3.06
C GLU A 186 5.92 2.45 4.57
N SER A 187 7.03 2.14 5.23
CA SER A 187 8.27 1.53 4.69
C SER A 187 8.42 0.06 5.06
N LEU A 188 9.45 -0.64 4.57
CA LEU A 188 9.66 -2.09 4.79
C LEU A 188 10.83 -2.42 5.74
N PHE A 189 12.02 -1.87 5.55
CA PHE A 189 13.16 -2.20 6.41
C PHE A 189 13.41 -1.18 7.52
N TYR A 190 12.96 0.05 7.32
CA TYR A 190 13.10 1.14 8.28
C TYR A 190 11.72 1.65 8.73
N GLN A 191 11.71 2.30 9.88
CA GLN A 191 10.57 3.05 10.37
C GLN A 191 11.01 4.44 10.80
N LYS A 192 10.09 5.40 10.69
CA LYS A 192 10.29 6.75 11.18
C LYS A 192 9.96 6.80 12.66
N GLU A 193 10.86 7.35 13.45
CA GLU A 193 10.65 7.69 14.85
C GLU A 193 10.97 9.17 15.07
N ASN A 194 10.62 9.71 16.24
CA ASN A 194 10.92 11.09 16.62
C ASN A 194 12.43 11.41 16.56
N SER A 195 13.28 10.39 16.74
CA SER A 195 14.75 10.48 16.68
C SER A 195 15.30 10.39 15.26
N GLY A 196 14.46 10.13 14.26
CA GLY A 196 14.84 9.91 12.86
C GLY A 196 14.50 8.51 12.38
N TRP A 197 15.17 8.07 11.32
CA TRP A 197 14.96 6.76 10.72
C TRP A 197 15.73 5.69 11.48
N VAL A 198 15.05 4.61 11.87
CA VAL A 198 15.67 3.45 12.52
C VAL A 198 15.37 2.17 11.74
N GLU A 199 16.34 1.25 11.69
CA GLU A 199 16.12 -0.07 11.08
C GLU A 199 15.17 -0.87 11.96
N ARG A 200 14.21 -1.57 11.36
CA ARG A 200 13.23 -2.34 12.10
C ARG A 200 13.90 -3.51 12.83
N THR A 201 13.42 -3.74 14.05
CA THR A 201 13.76 -4.91 14.85
C THR A 201 13.05 -6.17 14.33
N ASP A 202 13.47 -7.34 14.82
CA ASP A 202 12.89 -8.62 14.40
C ASP A 202 11.35 -8.67 14.58
N PRO A 203 10.74 -8.25 15.70
CA PRO A 203 9.27 -8.28 15.84
C PRO A 203 8.54 -7.42 14.80
N GLY A 204 9.08 -6.23 14.49
CA GLY A 204 8.50 -5.35 13.46
C GLY A 204 8.62 -5.95 12.06
N MET A 205 9.73 -6.65 11.80
CA MET A 205 9.92 -7.38 10.55
C MET A 205 9.03 -8.62 10.46
N GLU A 206 8.83 -9.37 11.54
CA GLU A 206 7.98 -10.58 11.57
C GLU A 206 6.55 -10.25 11.13
N TRP A 207 5.95 -9.19 11.69
CA TRP A 207 4.61 -8.77 11.29
C TRP A 207 4.52 -8.43 9.79
N LEU A 208 5.51 -7.72 9.24
CA LEU A 208 5.55 -7.40 7.81
C LEU A 208 5.78 -8.64 6.93
N LEU A 209 6.59 -9.59 7.39
CA LEU A 209 6.83 -10.84 6.68
C LEU A 209 5.55 -11.69 6.61
N ASP A 210 4.75 -11.71 7.68
CA ASP A 210 3.43 -12.36 7.66
C ASP A 210 2.50 -11.72 6.63
N LYS A 211 2.49 -10.38 6.52
CA LYS A 211 1.73 -9.67 5.49
C LYS A 211 2.25 -9.98 4.09
N VAL A 212 3.57 -10.03 3.89
CA VAL A 212 4.17 -10.43 2.61
C VAL A 212 3.74 -11.85 2.24
N GLU A 213 3.77 -12.80 3.18
CA GLU A 213 3.34 -14.18 2.92
C GLU A 213 1.84 -14.26 2.59
N MET A 214 0.99 -13.51 3.29
CA MET A 214 -0.43 -13.36 2.96
C MET A 214 -0.62 -12.85 1.52
N LEU A 215 0.02 -11.74 1.15
CA LEU A 215 -0.07 -11.15 -0.18
C LEU A 215 0.44 -12.10 -1.27
N ARG A 216 1.50 -12.87 -1.00
CA ARG A 216 2.02 -13.88 -1.92
C ARG A 216 1.04 -15.02 -2.15
N ARG A 217 0.39 -15.51 -1.09
CA ARG A 217 -0.65 -16.56 -1.19
C ARG A 217 -1.81 -16.08 -2.07
N ASP A 218 -2.16 -14.81 -1.94
CA ASP A 218 -3.20 -14.15 -2.74
C ASP A 218 -2.73 -13.69 -4.13
N LYS A 219 -1.47 -13.99 -4.48
CA LYS A 219 -0.83 -13.65 -5.77
C LYS A 219 -0.88 -12.14 -6.08
N LYS A 220 -0.75 -11.31 -5.04
CA LYS A 220 -0.66 -9.85 -5.18
C LYS A 220 0.74 -9.43 -5.57
N MET A 221 0.83 -8.33 -6.33
CA MET A 221 2.09 -7.61 -6.46
C MET A 221 2.43 -6.98 -5.11
N ILE A 222 3.70 -7.01 -4.73
CA ILE A 222 4.17 -6.44 -3.47
C ILE A 222 5.28 -5.44 -3.78
N LEU A 223 4.98 -4.17 -3.58
CA LEU A 223 5.91 -3.06 -3.71
C LEU A 223 6.33 -2.59 -2.32
N ALA A 224 7.54 -2.06 -2.20
CA ALA A 224 8.00 -1.45 -0.95
C ALA A 224 8.97 -0.30 -1.21
N VAL A 225 8.82 0.77 -0.43
CA VAL A 225 9.70 1.95 -0.49
C VAL A 225 10.24 2.26 0.90
N ASP A 226 11.56 2.43 1.00
CA ASP A 226 12.22 2.97 2.19
C ASP A 226 12.85 4.34 1.87
N TYR A 227 12.80 5.23 2.87
CA TYR A 227 13.27 6.63 2.74
C TYR A 227 14.53 6.91 3.56
N ALA A 228 14.89 6.01 4.49
CA ALA A 228 16.01 6.19 5.39
C ALA A 228 17.32 6.50 4.64
N PRO A 229 18.09 7.54 5.04
CA PRO A 229 19.38 7.81 4.43
C PRO A 229 20.31 6.61 4.58
N MET A 230 20.85 6.12 3.46
CA MET A 230 21.72 4.93 3.45
C MET A 230 22.69 4.95 2.26
N SER A 231 23.80 4.24 2.39
CA SER A 231 24.80 4.08 1.32
C SER A 231 24.25 3.26 0.16
N GLU A 232 24.83 3.43 -1.04
CA GLU A 232 24.48 2.60 -2.20
C GLU A 232 24.69 1.10 -1.97
N GLU A 233 25.70 0.75 -1.16
CA GLU A 233 25.95 -0.64 -0.75
C GLU A 233 24.78 -1.20 0.05
N LYS A 234 24.28 -0.45 1.05
CA LYS A 234 23.12 -0.85 1.85
C LYS A 234 21.86 -0.93 0.99
N LYS A 235 21.65 -0.01 0.04
CA LYS A 235 20.53 -0.09 -0.92
C LYS A 235 20.59 -1.38 -1.74
N LEU A 236 21.77 -1.76 -2.22
CA LEU A 236 21.94 -3.00 -2.98
C LEU A 236 21.69 -4.25 -2.12
N GLU A 237 22.15 -4.25 -0.88
CA GLU A 237 21.88 -5.31 0.10
C GLU A 237 20.37 -5.49 0.33
N LEU A 238 19.66 -4.40 0.63
CA LEU A 238 18.23 -4.43 0.93
C LEU A 238 17.39 -4.82 -0.30
N ARG A 239 17.76 -4.36 -1.50
CA ARG A 239 17.12 -4.80 -2.75
C ARG A 239 17.25 -6.32 -2.93
N LYS A 240 18.42 -6.91 -2.64
CA LYS A 240 18.61 -8.37 -2.68
C LYS A 240 17.78 -9.07 -1.60
N LYS A 241 17.70 -8.50 -0.39
CA LYS A 241 16.87 -9.03 0.72
C LYS A 241 15.38 -9.05 0.33
N ALA A 242 14.86 -7.93 -0.16
CA ALA A 242 13.48 -7.81 -0.64
C ALA A 242 13.17 -8.79 -1.78
N LYS A 243 14.08 -8.91 -2.77
CA LYS A 243 13.93 -9.87 -3.86
C LYS A 243 13.79 -11.31 -3.38
N ARG A 244 14.55 -11.73 -2.36
CA ARG A 244 14.45 -13.08 -1.79
C ARG A 244 13.08 -13.37 -1.17
N ILE A 245 12.45 -12.36 -0.58
CA ILE A 245 11.11 -12.48 0.01
C ILE A 245 9.98 -12.15 -0.99
N GLY A 246 10.32 -11.89 -2.27
CA GLY A 246 9.34 -11.67 -3.34
C GLY A 246 8.73 -10.26 -3.33
N VAL A 247 9.49 -9.26 -2.88
CA VAL A 247 9.07 -7.86 -2.84
C VAL A 247 9.90 -7.04 -3.84
N SER A 248 9.22 -6.26 -4.69
CA SER A 248 9.84 -5.21 -5.48
C SER A 248 10.15 -4.03 -4.57
N TRP A 249 11.42 -3.77 -4.32
CA TRP A 249 11.85 -2.75 -3.36
C TRP A 249 12.65 -1.63 -3.99
N LYS A 250 12.40 -0.40 -3.54
CA LYS A 250 13.14 0.79 -3.94
C LYS A 250 13.48 1.66 -2.73
N TRP A 251 14.57 2.41 -2.87
CA TRP A 251 14.84 3.56 -2.01
C TRP A 251 14.42 4.83 -2.74
N ALA A 252 13.75 5.74 -2.06
CA ALA A 252 13.35 7.04 -2.59
C ALA A 252 13.71 8.17 -1.61
N ARG A 253 13.66 9.41 -2.10
CA ARG A 253 13.65 10.58 -1.21
C ARG A 253 12.25 10.75 -0.62
N GLU A 254 12.17 11.22 0.61
CA GLU A 254 10.91 11.41 1.34
C GLU A 254 10.00 12.46 0.68
N ASP A 255 10.57 13.43 -0.04
CA ASP A 255 9.81 14.44 -0.79
C ASP A 255 9.27 13.94 -2.14
N LEU A 256 9.70 12.77 -2.61
CA LEU A 256 9.33 12.17 -3.90
C LEU A 256 9.56 13.11 -5.10
N GLN A 257 10.44 14.11 -4.93
CA GLN A 257 10.85 15.09 -5.94
C GLN A 257 12.14 14.73 -6.65
#